data_AF-A0A5J4SXR4-F1
#
_entry.id   AF-A0A5J4SXR4-F1
#
_cell.length_a   1.000
_cell.length_b   1.000
_cell.length_c   1.000
_cell.angle_alpha   90.00
_cell.angle_beta   90.00
_cell.angle_gamma   90.00
#
_symmetry.space_group_name_H-M   'P 1'
#
loop_
_entity.id
_entity.type
_entity.pdbx_description
1 polymer ?
#
loop_
_entity_poly.entity_id
_entity_poly.type
_entity_poly.pdbx_seq_one_letter_code
_entity_poly.pdbx_strand_id
1 'polypeptide(L)'
;MKKIYSIGIFLFCSGMLLAQMPANRTVNTIIADALGQLPAKDAADYAKIIKEICSTGEEGVLQLADMISPPGKGINAPVEYALSGLSHYVSAEGQESARLTTSNAYLKALDRTNDREIKAFFIRQLEIMGKDEVVGKLSGYLTDPALSGPASQTLAAIGGIVVVEALLAALPNATDNQSKTDIVLALGDIQDTKAEVSLRELLKSDDENLRKAVLYALSRTGTKLSLPDLALAAERAGYTMEKTGANEAYITLIKRALNQGSVKDAEKAANQLMAKAAKAGKVQSRGAALQVLMAVNPAKATQLLQKALKDTDRAYRNMALAYASEYADHAMYKALLKDLAKADTDTKTDIIGWFGQLYNKQGNKDEAISVVLPVLIRLINDPDINVKSATALALVKSQDSRAIPVLASLLSDTDPEVVSISKNALASFNGNISSEVAKILPIATDNGKIAALKLLAMRKSADNLNSVLLQIQEGTPQVKTAALDALKDVVSEKDLNTLYTMLEREDISAIKPIQQAIIAAISSRPKDRQINILTTQINQTDKSKQPLYYAVLASTGDSKTAATLSSKSFTFLPVKFLLARAIVITASAADCCTSF
;
A
#
# COMPACT_ATOMS: atom_id res chain seq x y z
N MET A 1 57.63 62.95 -26.65
CA MET A 1 57.67 62.00 -27.78
C MET A 1 56.34 61.27 -27.87
N LYS A 2 55.72 61.30 -29.05
CA LYS A 2 54.33 60.96 -29.35
C LYS A 2 54.00 59.48 -29.03
N LYS A 3 52.87 59.21 -28.39
CA LYS A 3 52.19 57.90 -28.41
C LYS A 3 50.76 58.11 -28.91
N ILE A 4 50.46 57.41 -29.99
CA ILE A 4 49.23 57.47 -30.78
C ILE A 4 48.16 56.66 -30.04
N TYR A 5 47.01 57.29 -29.75
CA TYR A 5 45.79 56.62 -29.31
C TYR A 5 44.98 56.24 -30.54
N SER A 6 44.72 54.94 -30.74
CA SER A 6 43.78 54.44 -31.75
C SER A 6 42.47 54.07 -31.06
N ILE A 7 41.42 54.77 -31.45
CA ILE A 7 40.03 54.62 -31.00
C ILE A 7 39.41 53.43 -31.75
N GLY A 8 38.98 52.40 -31.02
CA GLY A 8 38.18 51.30 -31.56
C GLY A 8 36.70 51.52 -31.25
N ILE A 9 35.92 51.82 -32.28
CA ILE A 9 34.46 51.86 -32.26
C ILE A 9 33.95 50.41 -32.26
N PHE A 10 33.34 49.96 -31.15
CA PHE A 10 32.62 48.70 -31.09
C PHE A 10 31.14 48.93 -31.42
N LEU A 11 30.76 48.52 -32.62
CA LEU A 11 29.41 48.59 -33.16
C LEU A 11 28.58 47.45 -32.52
N PHE A 12 27.59 47.81 -31.71
CA PHE A 12 26.57 46.89 -31.18
C PHE A 12 25.62 46.50 -32.32
N CYS A 13 25.77 45.29 -32.86
CA CYS A 13 24.72 44.61 -33.62
C CYS A 13 24.13 43.51 -32.73
N SER A 14 23.00 43.82 -32.08
CA SER A 14 22.14 42.86 -31.42
C SER A 14 21.48 41.98 -32.50
N GLY A 15 22.05 40.80 -32.75
CA GLY A 15 21.42 39.80 -33.62
C GLY A 15 20.22 39.19 -32.94
N MET A 16 19.02 39.43 -33.49
CA MET A 16 17.87 38.55 -33.30
C MET A 16 18.26 37.16 -33.84
N LEU A 17 18.37 36.17 -32.95
CA LEU A 17 18.50 34.77 -33.35
C LEU A 17 17.13 34.28 -33.82
N LEU A 18 16.85 34.47 -35.12
CA LEU A 18 15.88 33.62 -35.81
C LEU A 18 16.49 32.23 -35.93
N ALA A 19 15.80 31.22 -35.41
CA ALA A 19 16.15 29.83 -35.68
C ALA A 19 16.09 29.61 -37.20
N GLN A 20 17.24 29.50 -37.86
CA GLN A 20 17.28 29.23 -39.29
C GLN A 20 16.84 27.79 -39.55
N MET A 21 15.78 27.62 -40.33
CA MET A 21 15.40 26.33 -40.90
C MET A 21 16.59 25.74 -41.69
N PRO A 22 16.78 24.40 -41.73
CA PRO A 22 17.81 23.79 -42.56
C PRO A 22 17.69 24.29 -44.01
N ALA A 23 18.80 24.75 -44.59
CA ALA A 23 18.81 25.25 -45.97
C ALA A 23 18.15 24.23 -46.91
N ASN A 24 17.06 24.63 -47.59
CA ASN A 24 16.22 23.89 -48.55
C ASN A 24 14.98 23.10 -48.06
N ARG A 25 14.48 23.28 -46.84
CA ARG A 25 13.13 22.74 -46.45
C ARG A 25 12.11 23.86 -46.28
N THR A 26 10.88 23.66 -46.80
CA THR A 26 9.73 24.56 -46.59
C THR A 26 8.84 24.02 -45.46
N VAL A 27 8.01 24.87 -44.85
CA VAL A 27 7.04 24.45 -43.81
C VAL A 27 6.19 23.28 -44.30
N ASN A 28 5.63 23.38 -45.51
CA ASN A 28 4.84 22.32 -46.15
C ASN A 28 5.57 20.97 -46.20
N THR A 29 6.85 20.96 -46.59
CA THR A 29 7.63 19.72 -46.68
C THR A 29 7.93 19.14 -45.31
N ILE A 30 8.21 19.98 -44.31
CA ILE A 30 8.44 19.52 -42.93
C ILE A 30 7.17 18.86 -42.36
N ILE A 31 6.00 19.49 -42.55
CA ILE A 31 4.72 18.96 -42.08
C ILE A 31 4.37 17.64 -42.77
N ALA A 32 4.50 17.55 -44.09
CA ALA A 32 4.21 16.33 -44.83
C ALA A 32 5.12 15.16 -44.41
N ASP A 33 6.42 15.41 -44.25
CA ASP A 33 7.39 14.41 -43.80
C ASP A 33 7.10 13.95 -42.37
N ALA A 34 6.75 14.89 -41.48
CA ALA A 34 6.42 14.58 -40.09
C ALA A 34 5.17 13.69 -40.02
N LEU A 35 4.09 14.03 -40.73
CA LEU A 35 2.86 13.23 -40.75
C LEU A 35 3.09 11.83 -41.35
N GLY A 36 3.97 11.69 -42.34
CA GLY A 36 4.34 10.39 -42.90
C GLY A 36 5.19 9.51 -41.96
N GLN A 37 5.84 10.10 -40.96
CA GLN A 37 6.68 9.41 -39.98
C GLN A 37 5.96 9.14 -38.65
N LEU A 38 4.75 9.66 -38.45
CA LEU A 38 3.97 9.46 -37.24
C LEU A 38 2.94 8.32 -37.44
N PRO A 39 2.78 7.41 -36.46
CA PRO A 39 3.49 7.35 -35.17
C PRO A 39 4.96 6.91 -35.32
N ALA A 40 5.82 7.50 -34.50
CA ALA A 40 7.26 7.26 -34.55
C ALA A 40 7.65 5.85 -34.09
N LYS A 41 8.81 5.36 -34.54
CA LYS A 41 9.32 4.01 -34.22
C LYS A 41 9.77 3.88 -32.77
N ASP A 42 10.39 4.93 -32.24
CA ASP A 42 10.87 5.02 -30.86
C ASP A 42 10.82 6.45 -30.32
N ALA A 43 11.19 6.62 -29.05
CA ALA A 43 11.13 7.89 -28.36
C ALA A 43 12.13 8.95 -28.91
N ALA A 44 13.26 8.53 -29.46
CA ALA A 44 14.27 9.44 -30.03
C ALA A 44 13.79 10.00 -31.36
N ASP A 45 13.24 9.12 -32.22
CA ASP A 45 12.60 9.51 -33.48
C ASP A 45 11.40 10.43 -33.21
N TYR A 46 10.57 10.09 -32.21
CA TYR A 46 9.44 10.92 -31.82
C TYR A 46 9.87 12.34 -31.42
N ALA A 47 10.85 12.45 -30.52
CA ALA A 47 11.34 13.76 -30.06
C ALA A 47 11.92 14.59 -31.22
N LYS A 48 12.60 13.93 -32.17
CA LYS A 48 13.12 14.59 -33.38
C LYS A 48 11.99 15.12 -34.26
N ILE A 49 10.98 14.28 -34.57
CA ILE A 49 9.85 14.67 -35.42
C ILE A 49 9.09 15.84 -34.80
N ILE A 50 8.76 15.78 -33.51
CA ILE A 50 8.04 16.87 -32.84
C ILE A 50 8.89 18.14 -32.76
N LYS A 51 10.20 18.04 -32.58
CA LYS A 51 11.11 19.19 -32.65
C LYS A 51 11.13 19.83 -34.05
N GLU A 52 11.08 19.02 -35.11
CA GLU A 52 10.97 19.53 -36.49
C GLU A 52 9.65 20.27 -36.68
N ILE A 53 8.52 19.72 -36.22
CA ILE A 53 7.22 20.43 -36.23
C ILE A 53 7.33 21.74 -35.46
N CYS A 54 7.89 21.73 -34.24
CA CYS A 54 8.08 22.92 -33.42
C CYS A 54 8.88 24.02 -34.15
N SER A 55 9.85 23.64 -34.98
CA SER A 55 10.69 24.59 -35.73
C SER A 55 9.93 25.35 -36.82
N THR A 56 8.75 24.87 -37.23
CA THR A 56 7.90 25.54 -38.24
C THR A 56 7.18 26.77 -37.71
N GLY A 57 7.15 26.97 -36.39
CA GLY A 57 6.47 28.10 -35.76
C GLY A 57 4.97 28.13 -36.03
N GLU A 58 4.38 29.32 -35.94
CA GLU A 58 2.93 29.51 -36.09
C GLU A 58 2.38 28.98 -37.43
N GLU A 59 3.13 29.15 -38.52
CA GLU A 59 2.69 28.76 -39.87
C GLU A 59 2.42 27.25 -39.96
N GLY A 60 3.35 26.41 -39.49
CA GLY A 60 3.16 24.96 -39.57
C GLY A 60 2.12 24.43 -38.58
N VAL A 61 1.96 25.08 -37.42
CA VAL A 61 0.87 24.74 -36.48
C VAL A 61 -0.49 25.05 -37.10
N LEU A 62 -0.64 26.21 -37.75
CA LEU A 62 -1.87 26.57 -38.45
C LEU A 62 -2.12 25.69 -39.68
N GLN A 63 -1.08 25.29 -40.40
CA GLN A 63 -1.21 24.33 -41.49
C GLN A 63 -1.73 22.98 -40.98
N LEU A 64 -1.16 22.44 -39.91
CA LEU A 64 -1.67 21.22 -39.28
C LEU A 64 -3.12 21.40 -38.82
N ALA A 65 -3.46 22.55 -38.21
CA ALA A 65 -4.82 22.85 -37.79
C ALA A 65 -5.82 22.85 -38.96
N ASP A 66 -5.45 23.44 -40.10
CA ASP A 66 -6.29 23.50 -41.30
C ASP A 66 -6.49 22.11 -41.96
N MET A 67 -5.67 21.11 -41.61
CA MET A 67 -5.82 19.72 -42.09
C MET A 67 -6.86 18.92 -41.30
N ILE A 68 -7.32 19.42 -40.15
CA ILE A 68 -8.36 18.74 -39.35
C ILE A 68 -9.72 18.90 -40.02
N SER A 69 -10.37 17.77 -40.28
CA SER A 69 -11.72 17.71 -40.84
C SER A 69 -12.78 17.46 -39.76
N PRO A 70 -14.05 17.84 -39.97
CA PRO A 70 -15.13 17.46 -39.07
C PRO A 70 -15.19 15.94 -38.85
N PRO A 71 -15.66 15.48 -37.68
CA PRO A 71 -15.76 14.06 -37.36
C PRO A 71 -16.47 13.26 -38.47
N GLY A 72 -15.85 12.15 -38.88
CA GLY A 72 -16.37 11.28 -39.94
C GLY A 72 -16.15 11.78 -41.38
N LYS A 73 -15.49 12.93 -41.59
CA LYS A 73 -15.23 13.50 -42.93
C LYS A 73 -13.76 13.45 -43.37
N GLY A 74 -12.85 12.95 -42.54
CA GLY A 74 -11.42 12.87 -42.85
C GLY A 74 -10.64 11.99 -41.87
N ILE A 75 -9.33 11.85 -42.11
CA ILE A 75 -8.41 11.07 -41.27
C ILE A 75 -7.63 12.05 -40.39
N ASN A 76 -8.15 12.37 -39.21
CA ASN A 76 -7.53 13.35 -38.32
C ASN A 76 -6.41 12.77 -37.45
N ALA A 77 -6.37 11.45 -37.23
CA ALA A 77 -5.51 10.83 -36.22
C ALA A 77 -4.01 11.21 -36.33
N PRO A 78 -3.37 11.24 -37.52
CA PRO A 78 -1.97 11.65 -37.63
C PRO A 78 -1.74 13.12 -37.25
N VAL A 79 -2.69 13.99 -37.61
CA VAL A 79 -2.64 15.43 -37.34
C VAL A 79 -2.88 15.72 -35.86
N GLU A 80 -3.89 15.08 -35.26
CA GLU A 80 -4.17 15.18 -33.84
C GLU A 80 -3.01 14.66 -32.99
N TYR A 81 -2.39 13.56 -33.42
CA TYR A 81 -1.20 13.00 -32.78
C TYR A 81 -0.01 13.97 -32.84
N ALA A 82 0.22 14.58 -34.01
CA ALA A 82 1.27 15.58 -34.20
C ALA A 82 1.08 16.82 -33.32
N LEU A 83 -0.13 17.38 -33.31
CA LEU A 83 -0.48 18.57 -32.52
C LEU A 83 -0.46 18.29 -31.01
N SER A 84 -0.98 17.14 -30.58
CA SER A 84 -0.90 16.73 -29.18
C SER A 84 0.55 16.51 -28.73
N GLY A 85 1.36 15.87 -29.57
CA GLY A 85 2.78 15.72 -29.30
C GLY A 85 3.51 17.06 -29.18
N LEU A 86 3.18 18.01 -30.06
CA LEU A 86 3.70 19.37 -29.99
C LEU A 86 3.32 20.07 -28.69
N SER A 87 2.05 20.02 -28.27
CA SER A 87 1.57 20.63 -27.02
C SER A 87 2.39 20.16 -25.80
N HIS A 88 2.64 18.85 -25.71
CA HIS A 88 3.47 18.28 -24.64
C HIS A 88 4.94 18.69 -24.77
N TYR A 89 5.49 18.71 -25.99
CA TYR A 89 6.88 19.10 -26.22
C TYR A 89 7.15 20.55 -25.80
N VAL A 90 6.26 21.47 -26.17
CA VAL A 90 6.42 22.89 -25.83
C VAL A 90 6.05 23.22 -24.38
N SER A 91 5.40 22.31 -23.65
CA SER A 91 5.17 22.49 -22.20
C SER A 91 6.44 22.28 -21.35
N ALA A 92 7.52 21.76 -21.94
CA ALA A 92 8.78 21.54 -21.23
C ALA A 92 9.46 22.86 -20.84
N GLU A 93 10.25 22.82 -19.75
CA GLU A 93 11.08 23.94 -19.31
C GLU A 93 12.06 24.37 -20.42
N GLY A 94 12.20 25.68 -20.64
CA GLY A 94 13.06 26.24 -21.68
C GLY A 94 12.39 26.39 -23.06
N GLN A 95 11.13 25.97 -23.21
CA GLN A 95 10.35 26.11 -24.45
C GLN A 95 9.37 27.29 -24.39
N GLU A 96 9.62 28.31 -23.57
CA GLU A 96 8.63 29.35 -23.24
C GLU A 96 8.13 30.13 -24.47
N SER A 97 9.03 30.41 -25.41
CA SER A 97 8.71 31.12 -26.66
C SER A 97 7.97 30.22 -27.65
N ALA A 98 8.39 28.96 -27.79
CA ALA A 98 7.73 27.98 -28.65
C ALA A 98 6.32 27.66 -28.14
N ARG A 99 6.14 27.56 -26.82
CA ARG A 99 4.85 27.47 -26.16
C ARG A 99 3.96 28.65 -26.53
N LEU A 100 4.39 29.88 -26.27
CA LEU A 100 3.56 31.06 -26.55
C LEU A 100 3.17 31.13 -28.04
N THR A 101 4.09 30.80 -28.93
CA THR A 101 3.83 30.74 -30.39
C THR A 101 2.76 29.69 -30.71
N THR A 102 2.88 28.49 -30.16
CA THR A 102 1.92 27.39 -30.37
C THR A 102 0.55 27.71 -29.75
N SER A 103 0.52 28.31 -28.56
CA SER A 103 -0.69 28.77 -27.87
C SER A 103 -1.46 29.77 -28.73
N ASN A 104 -0.77 30.81 -29.22
CA ASN A 104 -1.36 31.81 -30.13
C ASN A 104 -1.84 31.21 -31.45
N ALA A 105 -1.13 30.21 -31.99
CA ALA A 105 -1.56 29.49 -33.18
C ALA A 105 -2.87 28.72 -32.94
N TYR A 106 -3.01 28.03 -31.80
CA TYR A 106 -4.28 27.38 -31.43
C TYR A 106 -5.41 28.37 -31.19
N LEU A 107 -5.14 29.53 -30.57
CA LEU A 107 -6.13 30.60 -30.44
C LEU A 107 -6.63 31.11 -31.80
N LYS A 108 -5.72 31.24 -32.78
CA LYS A 108 -6.08 31.57 -34.17
C LYS A 108 -6.83 30.43 -34.86
N ALA A 109 -6.47 29.17 -34.62
CA ALA A 109 -7.16 28.02 -35.17
C ALA A 109 -8.62 27.93 -34.71
N LEU A 110 -8.92 28.33 -33.46
CA LEU A 110 -10.28 28.41 -32.95
C LEU A 110 -11.17 29.37 -33.76
N ASP A 111 -10.60 30.41 -34.37
CA ASP A 111 -11.31 31.36 -35.23
C ASP A 111 -11.52 30.88 -36.67
N ARG A 112 -10.80 29.84 -37.09
CA ARG A 112 -10.85 29.31 -38.46
C ARG A 112 -11.91 28.24 -38.65
N THR A 113 -12.54 27.78 -37.57
CA THR A 113 -13.54 26.72 -37.61
C THR A 113 -14.79 27.12 -36.83
N ASN A 114 -15.93 26.59 -37.26
CA ASN A 114 -17.18 26.62 -36.50
C ASN A 114 -17.58 25.23 -35.97
N ASP A 115 -16.79 24.20 -36.27
CA ASP A 115 -17.03 22.85 -35.79
C ASP A 115 -16.69 22.73 -34.31
N ARG A 116 -17.66 22.29 -33.51
CA ARG A 116 -17.53 22.23 -32.04
C ARG A 116 -16.50 21.20 -31.58
N GLU A 117 -16.34 20.09 -32.29
CA GLU A 117 -15.40 19.03 -31.89
C GLU A 117 -13.96 19.46 -32.19
N ILE A 118 -13.74 20.14 -33.31
CA ILE A 118 -12.45 20.74 -33.64
C ILE A 118 -12.10 21.84 -32.63
N LYS A 119 -13.06 22.70 -32.24
CA LYS A 119 -12.83 23.69 -31.17
C LYS A 119 -12.48 23.02 -29.86
N ALA A 120 -13.24 22.01 -29.44
CA ALA A 120 -12.98 21.27 -28.21
C ALA A 120 -11.59 20.61 -28.21
N PHE A 121 -11.12 20.09 -29.36
CA PHE A 121 -9.77 19.58 -29.50
C PHE A 121 -8.71 20.65 -29.21
N PHE A 122 -8.78 21.82 -29.86
CA PHE A 122 -7.82 22.90 -29.61
C PHE A 122 -7.86 23.45 -28.19
N ILE A 123 -9.06 23.55 -27.59
CA ILE A 123 -9.20 23.96 -26.18
C ILE A 123 -8.47 22.95 -25.26
N ARG A 124 -8.65 21.64 -25.47
CA ARG A 124 -7.89 20.61 -24.72
C ARG A 124 -6.39 20.67 -24.98
N GLN A 125 -5.95 21.09 -26.16
CA GLN A 125 -4.52 21.34 -26.37
C GLN A 125 -4.01 22.53 -25.55
N LEU A 126 -4.81 23.58 -25.41
CA LEU A 126 -4.50 24.73 -24.56
C LEU A 126 -4.54 24.37 -23.06
N GLU A 127 -5.26 23.34 -22.63
CA GLU A 127 -5.18 22.82 -21.24
C GLU A 127 -3.77 22.34 -20.86
N ILE A 128 -3.04 21.76 -21.82
CA ILE A 128 -1.71 21.20 -21.58
C ILE A 128 -0.66 22.30 -21.37
N MET A 129 -0.82 23.45 -22.05
CA MET A 129 0.28 24.40 -22.25
C MET A 129 -0.11 25.88 -22.23
N GLY A 130 -1.39 26.20 -22.18
CA GLY A 130 -1.90 27.57 -22.15
C GLY A 130 -1.57 28.28 -20.83
N LYS A 131 -1.53 29.61 -20.88
CA LYS A 131 -1.42 30.51 -19.71
C LYS A 131 -2.39 31.68 -19.86
N ASP A 132 -2.16 32.78 -19.16
CA ASP A 132 -3.03 33.96 -19.12
C ASP A 132 -3.48 34.47 -20.51
N GLU A 133 -2.69 34.28 -21.57
CA GLU A 133 -3.05 34.69 -22.92
C GLU A 133 -4.32 34.02 -23.48
N VAL A 134 -4.69 32.83 -22.98
CA VAL A 134 -5.87 32.11 -23.48
C VAL A 134 -7.15 32.57 -22.79
N VAL A 135 -7.05 33.20 -21.62
CA VAL A 135 -8.18 33.46 -20.73
C VAL A 135 -9.24 34.30 -21.43
N GLY A 136 -8.84 35.38 -22.10
CA GLY A 136 -9.77 36.25 -22.81
C GLY A 136 -10.56 35.51 -23.90
N LYS A 137 -9.91 34.61 -24.64
CA LYS A 137 -10.57 33.84 -25.70
C LYS A 137 -11.52 32.79 -25.13
N LEU A 138 -11.05 32.00 -24.17
CA LEU A 138 -11.82 30.90 -23.60
C LEU A 138 -13.00 31.37 -22.75
N SER A 139 -12.91 32.58 -22.18
CA SER A 139 -14.03 33.21 -21.48
C SER A 139 -15.28 33.33 -22.37
N GLY A 140 -15.09 33.55 -23.68
CA GLY A 140 -16.18 33.62 -24.66
C GLY A 140 -16.92 32.30 -24.88
N TYR A 141 -16.36 31.16 -24.46
CA TYR A 141 -16.96 29.84 -24.61
C TYR A 141 -17.61 29.32 -23.32
N LEU A 142 -17.47 30.02 -22.20
CA LEU A 142 -17.99 29.58 -20.89
C LEU A 142 -19.52 29.50 -20.82
N THR A 143 -20.23 30.15 -21.73
CA THR A 143 -21.70 30.17 -21.78
C THR A 143 -22.27 29.38 -22.98
N ASP A 144 -21.41 28.68 -23.73
CA ASP A 144 -21.81 27.80 -24.82
C ASP A 144 -21.88 26.36 -24.29
N PRO A 145 -23.06 25.71 -24.22
CA PRO A 145 -23.20 24.36 -23.69
C PRO A 145 -22.34 23.29 -24.39
N ALA A 146 -21.90 23.52 -25.63
CA ALA A 146 -21.04 22.60 -26.36
C ALA A 146 -19.55 22.76 -26.00
N LEU A 147 -19.15 23.92 -25.46
CA LEU A 147 -17.75 24.29 -25.25
C LEU A 147 -17.44 24.72 -23.80
N SER A 148 -18.45 24.91 -22.95
CA SER A 148 -18.32 25.34 -21.55
C SER A 148 -17.46 24.38 -20.74
N GLY A 149 -17.67 23.06 -20.93
CA GLY A 149 -16.92 21.99 -20.29
C GLY A 149 -15.41 22.08 -20.56
N PRO A 150 -14.94 21.90 -21.81
CA PRO A 150 -13.52 22.00 -22.11
C PRO A 150 -12.94 23.39 -21.77
N ALA A 151 -13.67 24.48 -22.01
CA ALA A 151 -13.17 25.82 -21.67
C ALA A 151 -12.95 25.99 -20.16
N SER A 152 -13.91 25.55 -19.35
CA SER A 152 -13.84 25.63 -17.89
C SER A 152 -12.72 24.75 -17.33
N GLN A 153 -12.52 23.54 -17.86
CA GLN A 153 -11.43 22.63 -17.49
C GLN A 153 -10.06 23.24 -17.80
N THR A 154 -9.89 23.76 -19.03
CA THR A 154 -8.65 24.46 -19.41
C THR A 154 -8.35 25.64 -18.51
N LEU A 155 -9.34 26.47 -18.22
CA LEU A 155 -9.17 27.60 -17.31
C LEU A 155 -8.83 27.14 -15.89
N ALA A 156 -9.48 26.09 -15.37
CA ALA A 156 -9.15 25.53 -14.05
C ALA A 156 -7.71 25.02 -13.96
N ALA A 157 -7.20 24.36 -15.01
CA ALA A 157 -5.82 23.88 -15.09
C ALA A 157 -4.80 25.03 -15.07
N ILE A 158 -5.14 26.17 -15.68
CA ILE A 158 -4.31 27.39 -15.65
C ILE A 158 -4.35 28.04 -14.26
N GLY A 159 -5.55 28.16 -13.69
CA GLY A 159 -5.78 28.77 -12.39
C GLY A 159 -5.41 30.26 -12.32
N GLY A 160 -5.26 30.77 -11.09
CA GLY A 160 -4.88 32.17 -10.85
C GLY A 160 -6.05 33.15 -10.82
N ILE A 161 -5.75 34.37 -10.36
CA ILE A 161 -6.76 35.39 -10.02
C ILE A 161 -7.56 35.82 -11.27
N VAL A 162 -6.89 36.00 -12.40
CA VAL A 162 -7.51 36.44 -13.66
C VAL A 162 -8.54 35.42 -14.15
N VAL A 163 -8.24 34.12 -14.02
CA VAL A 163 -9.18 33.04 -14.35
C VAL A 163 -10.40 33.06 -13.43
N VAL A 164 -10.19 33.20 -12.12
CA VAL A 164 -11.29 33.25 -11.15
C VAL A 164 -12.23 34.41 -11.48
N GLU A 165 -11.69 35.58 -11.82
CA GLU A 165 -12.47 36.75 -12.22
C GLU A 165 -13.26 36.51 -13.52
N ALA A 166 -12.65 35.86 -14.51
CA ALA A 166 -13.32 35.49 -15.75
C ALA A 166 -14.48 34.48 -15.54
N LEU A 167 -14.24 33.42 -14.77
CA LEU A 167 -15.25 32.41 -14.43
C LEU A 167 -16.41 33.04 -13.65
N LEU A 168 -16.13 33.91 -12.67
CA LEU A 168 -17.15 34.61 -11.90
C LEU A 168 -17.95 35.61 -12.74
N ALA A 169 -17.32 36.28 -13.71
CA ALA A 169 -18.02 37.15 -14.65
C ALA A 169 -18.92 36.38 -15.62
N ALA A 170 -18.54 35.18 -16.03
CA ALA A 170 -19.33 34.34 -16.93
C ALA A 170 -20.51 33.65 -16.21
N LEU A 171 -20.35 33.27 -14.94
CA LEU A 171 -21.35 32.52 -14.16
C LEU A 171 -22.78 33.09 -14.19
N PRO A 172 -23.02 34.40 -13.96
CA PRO A 172 -24.39 34.97 -14.02
C PRO A 172 -24.96 35.01 -15.45
N ASN A 173 -24.11 34.94 -16.48
CA ASN A 173 -24.50 35.02 -17.89
C ASN A 173 -24.78 33.64 -18.50
N ALA A 174 -24.36 32.55 -17.86
CA ALA A 174 -24.71 31.20 -18.27
C ALA A 174 -26.23 30.98 -18.08
N THR A 175 -26.93 30.60 -19.15
CA THR A 175 -28.40 30.46 -19.13
C THR A 175 -28.86 29.04 -18.81
N ASP A 176 -28.04 28.04 -19.14
CA ASP A 176 -28.31 26.62 -18.90
C ASP A 176 -27.54 26.07 -17.68
N ASN A 177 -27.99 24.93 -17.16
CA ASN A 177 -27.39 24.32 -15.97
C ASN A 177 -26.08 23.59 -16.26
N GLN A 178 -25.82 23.17 -17.50
CA GLN A 178 -24.58 22.48 -17.85
C GLN A 178 -23.40 23.45 -17.78
N SER A 179 -23.51 24.59 -18.46
CA SER A 179 -22.49 25.66 -18.44
C SER A 179 -22.24 26.17 -17.02
N LYS A 180 -23.30 26.39 -16.23
CA LYS A 180 -23.16 26.76 -14.81
C LYS A 180 -22.40 25.70 -14.02
N THR A 181 -22.72 24.43 -14.23
CA THR A 181 -22.07 23.31 -13.54
C THR A 181 -20.59 23.27 -13.88
N ASP A 182 -20.22 23.42 -15.16
CA ASP A 182 -18.83 23.41 -15.61
C ASP A 182 -18.02 24.55 -14.97
N ILE A 183 -18.57 25.78 -14.96
CA ILE A 183 -17.95 26.95 -14.30
C ILE A 183 -17.78 26.72 -12.79
N VAL A 184 -18.82 26.19 -12.13
CA VAL A 184 -18.80 25.91 -10.68
C VAL A 184 -17.74 24.88 -10.32
N LEU A 185 -17.61 23.81 -11.11
CA LEU A 185 -16.58 22.79 -10.90
C LEU A 185 -15.18 23.38 -11.06
N ALA A 186 -14.95 24.19 -12.11
CA ALA A 186 -13.69 24.89 -12.32
C ALA A 186 -13.32 25.81 -11.15
N LEU A 187 -14.27 26.59 -10.63
CA LEU A 187 -14.06 27.40 -9.42
C LEU A 187 -13.71 26.54 -8.20
N GLY A 188 -14.37 25.39 -8.05
CA GLY A 188 -14.07 24.39 -7.03
C GLY A 188 -12.66 23.82 -7.12
N ASP A 189 -12.16 23.59 -8.33
CA ASP A 189 -10.81 23.07 -8.58
C ASP A 189 -9.72 24.10 -8.30
N ILE A 190 -9.98 25.37 -8.60
CA ILE A 190 -9.06 26.49 -8.32
C ILE A 190 -8.99 26.80 -6.81
N GLN A 191 -10.08 26.59 -6.07
CA GLN A 191 -10.15 26.74 -4.60
C GLN A 191 -9.97 28.18 -4.06
N ASP A 192 -10.20 29.19 -4.88
CA ASP A 192 -10.14 30.60 -4.47
C ASP A 192 -11.39 31.01 -3.69
N THR A 193 -11.21 31.68 -2.55
CA THR A 193 -12.30 32.10 -1.66
C THR A 193 -13.16 33.22 -2.23
N LYS A 194 -12.69 33.96 -3.24
CA LYS A 194 -13.49 34.97 -3.97
C LYS A 194 -14.78 34.40 -4.55
N ALA A 195 -14.80 33.10 -4.86
CA ALA A 195 -15.97 32.43 -5.42
C ALA A 195 -17.08 32.15 -4.40
N GLU A 196 -16.78 32.20 -3.09
CA GLU A 196 -17.68 31.71 -2.04
C GLU A 196 -19.07 32.36 -2.10
N VAL A 197 -19.14 33.70 -2.21
CA VAL A 197 -20.42 34.42 -2.20
C VAL A 197 -21.29 34.04 -3.39
N SER A 198 -20.71 34.02 -4.60
CA SER A 198 -21.43 33.66 -5.83
C SER A 198 -21.91 32.21 -5.81
N LEU A 199 -21.09 31.29 -5.30
CA LEU A 199 -21.44 29.88 -5.19
C LEU A 199 -22.57 29.64 -4.18
N ARG A 200 -22.59 30.36 -3.05
CA ARG A 200 -23.66 30.25 -2.05
C ARG A 200 -25.04 30.61 -2.61
N GLU A 201 -25.13 31.60 -3.50
CA GLU A 201 -26.41 31.94 -4.15
C GLU A 201 -26.98 30.80 -5.00
N LEU A 202 -26.11 29.99 -5.61
CA LEU A 202 -26.52 28.85 -6.44
C LEU A 202 -27.03 27.63 -5.66
N LEU A 203 -26.90 27.60 -4.33
CA LEU A 203 -27.50 26.56 -3.49
C LEU A 203 -29.04 26.54 -3.58
N LYS A 204 -29.65 27.65 -4.01
CA LYS A 204 -31.10 27.80 -4.23
C LYS A 204 -31.58 27.20 -5.55
N SER A 205 -30.68 26.75 -6.42
CA SER A 205 -31.04 26.14 -7.71
C SER A 205 -31.95 24.93 -7.52
N ASP A 206 -32.95 24.75 -8.41
CA ASP A 206 -33.79 23.56 -8.44
C ASP A 206 -33.10 22.35 -9.08
N ASP A 207 -32.00 22.57 -9.82
CA ASP A 207 -31.22 21.53 -10.47
C ASP A 207 -30.31 20.78 -9.49
N GLU A 208 -30.51 19.47 -9.36
CA GLU A 208 -29.78 18.65 -8.40
C GLU A 208 -28.29 18.50 -8.75
N ASN A 209 -27.95 18.40 -10.04
CA ASN A 209 -26.56 18.26 -10.50
C ASN A 209 -25.77 19.53 -10.22
N LEU A 210 -26.37 20.70 -10.51
CA LEU A 210 -25.78 21.99 -10.19
C LEU A 210 -25.64 22.18 -8.68
N ARG A 211 -26.67 21.87 -7.87
CA ARG A 211 -26.55 21.93 -6.41
C ARG A 211 -25.43 21.04 -5.88
N LYS A 212 -25.28 19.82 -6.41
CA LYS A 212 -24.18 18.91 -6.07
C LYS A 212 -22.82 19.54 -6.38
N ALA A 213 -22.66 20.11 -7.58
CA ALA A 213 -21.43 20.80 -7.96
C ALA A 213 -21.14 22.00 -7.04
N VAL A 214 -22.17 22.74 -6.64
CA VAL A 214 -22.05 23.86 -5.70
C VAL A 214 -21.60 23.40 -4.32
N LEU A 215 -22.17 22.31 -3.78
CA LEU A 215 -21.74 21.73 -2.50
C LEU A 215 -20.27 21.31 -2.54
N TYR A 216 -19.87 20.63 -3.62
CA TYR A 216 -18.47 20.27 -3.86
C TYR A 216 -17.58 21.51 -3.90
N ALA A 217 -17.91 22.50 -4.73
CA ALA A 217 -17.12 23.71 -4.90
C ALA A 217 -17.02 24.49 -3.58
N LEU A 218 -18.12 24.68 -2.85
CA LEU A 218 -18.12 25.36 -1.54
C LEU A 218 -17.29 24.62 -0.49
N SER A 219 -17.21 23.29 -0.53
CA SER A 219 -16.34 22.55 0.39
C SER A 219 -14.85 22.86 0.18
N ARG A 220 -14.48 23.28 -1.05
CA ARG A 220 -13.11 23.54 -1.46
C ARG A 220 -12.76 25.02 -1.56
N THR A 221 -13.72 25.90 -1.84
CA THR A 221 -13.54 27.36 -1.93
C THR A 221 -13.96 28.07 -0.65
N GLY A 222 -14.96 27.52 0.04
CA GLY A 222 -15.63 28.16 1.16
C GLY A 222 -14.72 28.45 2.35
N THR A 223 -15.18 29.38 3.16
CA THR A 223 -14.65 29.73 4.47
C THR A 223 -15.71 29.40 5.53
N LYS A 224 -15.56 29.96 6.73
CA LYS A 224 -16.60 29.87 7.77
C LYS A 224 -17.98 30.37 7.34
N LEU A 225 -18.07 31.22 6.30
CA LEU A 225 -19.34 31.78 5.84
C LEU A 225 -20.29 30.71 5.26
N SER A 226 -19.74 29.66 4.65
CA SER A 226 -20.53 28.56 4.06
C SER A 226 -20.88 27.45 5.06
N LEU A 227 -20.35 27.49 6.29
CA LEU A 227 -20.59 26.44 7.29
C LEU A 227 -22.10 26.26 7.60
N PRO A 228 -22.90 27.32 7.81
CA PRO A 228 -24.33 27.16 8.08
C PRO A 228 -25.08 26.50 6.92
N ASP A 229 -24.72 26.83 5.68
CA ASP A 229 -25.40 26.33 4.48
C ASP A 229 -25.11 24.83 4.29
N LEU A 230 -23.84 24.43 4.41
CA LEU A 230 -23.45 23.03 4.29
C LEU A 230 -23.92 22.20 5.49
N ALA A 231 -24.04 22.79 6.68
CA ALA A 231 -24.66 22.13 7.84
C ALA A 231 -26.13 21.77 7.57
N LEU A 232 -26.90 22.68 6.97
CA LEU A 232 -28.29 22.44 6.58
C LEU A 232 -28.38 21.37 5.48
N ALA A 233 -27.48 21.39 4.51
CA ALA A 233 -27.42 20.37 3.45
C ALA A 233 -27.12 18.98 4.04
N ALA A 234 -26.13 18.87 4.94
CA ALA A 234 -25.80 17.62 5.62
C ALA A 234 -26.96 17.09 6.48
N GLU A 235 -27.70 17.98 7.14
CA GLU A 235 -28.91 17.62 7.91
C GLU A 235 -30.01 17.05 7.01
N ARG A 236 -30.28 17.68 5.86
CA ARG A 236 -31.24 17.18 4.86
C ARG A 236 -30.82 15.83 4.28
N ALA A 237 -29.51 15.62 4.10
CA ALA A 237 -28.94 14.34 3.67
C ALA A 237 -28.86 13.29 4.81
N GLY A 238 -29.35 13.62 6.01
CA GLY A 238 -29.36 12.72 7.16
C GLY A 238 -27.96 12.30 7.62
N TYR A 239 -26.93 13.11 7.35
CA TYR A 239 -25.52 12.84 7.63
C TYR A 239 -25.00 11.53 7.03
N THR A 240 -25.57 11.09 5.90
CA THR A 240 -25.14 9.90 5.16
C THR A 240 -24.21 10.26 4.01
N MET A 241 -23.47 9.26 3.52
CA MET A 241 -22.76 9.39 2.24
C MET A 241 -23.75 9.05 1.14
N GLU A 242 -24.18 10.06 0.39
CA GLU A 242 -25.21 9.92 -0.65
C GLU A 242 -24.83 10.69 -1.93
N LYS A 243 -25.64 10.57 -2.98
CA LYS A 243 -25.32 11.04 -4.34
C LYS A 243 -24.95 12.53 -4.43
N THR A 244 -25.48 13.42 -3.59
CA THR A 244 -25.17 14.85 -3.60
C THR A 244 -23.89 15.19 -2.86
N GLY A 245 -23.38 14.29 -2.00
CA GLY A 245 -22.14 14.50 -1.24
C GLY A 245 -22.23 15.59 -0.19
N ALA A 246 -23.44 15.95 0.27
CA ALA A 246 -23.65 17.11 1.14
C ALA A 246 -22.94 16.98 2.50
N ASN A 247 -22.93 15.79 3.08
CA ASN A 247 -22.29 15.53 4.37
C ASN A 247 -20.76 15.57 4.26
N GLU A 248 -20.22 15.01 3.18
CA GLU A 248 -18.80 15.01 2.83
C GLU A 248 -18.31 16.44 2.60
N ALA A 249 -19.08 17.23 1.87
CA ALA A 249 -18.82 18.65 1.64
C ALA A 249 -18.75 19.41 2.97
N TYR A 250 -19.70 19.17 3.88
CA TYR A 250 -19.72 19.81 5.19
C TYR A 250 -18.51 19.43 6.05
N ILE A 251 -18.17 18.13 6.14
CA ILE A 251 -16.99 17.64 6.87
C ILE A 251 -15.71 18.27 6.30
N THR A 252 -15.60 18.33 4.97
CA THR A 252 -14.45 18.92 4.29
C THR A 252 -14.33 20.41 4.58
N LEU A 253 -15.45 21.15 4.54
CA LEU A 253 -15.46 22.58 4.87
C LEU A 253 -15.09 22.84 6.34
N ILE A 254 -15.55 22.01 7.29
CA ILE A 254 -15.16 22.14 8.70
C ILE A 254 -13.64 22.04 8.84
N LYS A 255 -13.02 21.02 8.22
CA LYS A 255 -11.56 20.81 8.23
C LYS A 255 -10.83 21.98 7.57
N ARG A 256 -11.35 22.47 6.44
CA ARG A 256 -10.80 23.64 5.74
C ARG A 256 -10.86 24.89 6.62
N ALA A 257 -11.99 25.17 7.25
CA ALA A 257 -12.16 26.31 8.14
C ALA A 257 -11.17 26.27 9.33
N LEU A 258 -10.90 25.07 9.87
CA LEU A 258 -9.85 24.88 10.88
C LEU A 258 -8.46 25.25 10.34
N ASN A 259 -8.09 24.74 9.16
CA ASN A 259 -6.79 25.01 8.53
C ASN A 259 -6.60 26.48 8.15
N GLN A 260 -7.70 27.20 7.87
CA GLN A 260 -7.70 28.65 7.63
C GLN A 260 -7.61 29.48 8.93
N GLY A 261 -7.54 28.85 10.11
CA GLY A 261 -7.45 29.53 11.41
C GLY A 261 -8.81 29.94 11.99
N SER A 262 -9.94 29.57 11.38
CA SER A 262 -11.29 29.79 11.94
C SER A 262 -11.63 28.74 13.01
N VAL A 263 -10.75 28.60 14.01
CA VAL A 263 -10.77 27.52 15.01
C VAL A 263 -12.11 27.44 15.76
N LYS A 264 -12.62 28.58 16.24
CA LYS A 264 -13.89 28.63 17.01
C LYS A 264 -15.10 28.21 16.17
N ASP A 265 -15.14 28.60 14.90
CA ASP A 265 -16.23 28.27 13.99
C ASP A 265 -16.19 26.79 13.62
N ALA A 266 -14.99 26.26 13.33
CA ALA A 266 -14.78 24.84 13.07
C ALA A 266 -15.11 23.96 14.29
N GLU A 267 -14.71 24.37 15.50
CA GLU A 267 -15.04 23.68 16.75
C GLU A 267 -16.56 23.64 16.98
N LYS A 268 -17.25 24.77 16.78
CA LYS A 268 -18.70 24.85 16.91
C LYS A 268 -19.39 23.92 15.91
N ALA A 269 -18.98 23.97 14.64
CA ALA A 269 -19.55 23.16 13.57
C ALA A 269 -19.30 21.65 13.81
N ALA A 270 -18.11 21.28 14.25
CA ALA A 270 -17.76 19.90 14.60
C ALA A 270 -18.57 19.41 15.81
N ASN A 271 -18.73 20.20 16.86
CA ASN A 271 -19.58 19.82 18.01
C ASN A 271 -21.05 19.60 17.60
N GLN A 272 -21.58 20.46 16.72
CA GLN A 272 -22.92 20.30 16.19
C GLN A 272 -23.05 19.04 15.33
N LEU A 273 -22.08 18.78 14.44
CA LEU A 273 -22.04 17.57 13.63
C LEU A 273 -21.98 16.32 14.52
N MET A 274 -21.10 16.30 15.53
CA MET A 274 -20.98 15.20 16.48
C MET A 274 -22.32 14.88 17.16
N ALA A 275 -23.00 15.90 17.68
CA ALA A 275 -24.27 15.73 18.39
C ALA A 275 -25.40 15.26 17.46
N LYS A 276 -25.57 15.92 16.30
CA LYS A 276 -26.66 15.59 15.37
C LYS A 276 -26.44 14.25 14.67
N ALA A 277 -25.21 13.94 14.26
CA ALA A 277 -24.88 12.65 13.67
C ALA A 277 -25.03 11.49 14.68
N ALA A 278 -24.68 11.70 15.95
CA ALA A 278 -24.93 10.71 17.00
C ALA A 278 -26.43 10.43 17.17
N LYS A 279 -27.26 11.47 17.22
CA LYS A 279 -28.74 11.33 17.28
C LYS A 279 -29.30 10.61 16.05
N ALA A 280 -28.68 10.79 14.89
CA ALA A 280 -29.06 10.12 13.64
C ALA A 280 -28.44 8.71 13.48
N GLY A 281 -27.69 8.21 14.46
CA GLY A 281 -27.00 6.92 14.38
C GLY A 281 -25.89 6.84 13.32
N LYS A 282 -25.35 7.99 12.88
CA LYS A 282 -24.34 8.06 11.81
C LYS A 282 -22.93 8.07 12.39
N VAL A 283 -22.42 6.89 12.65
CA VAL A 283 -21.11 6.66 13.31
C VAL A 283 -19.96 7.33 12.57
N GLN A 284 -19.89 7.19 11.25
CA GLN A 284 -18.82 7.78 10.44
C GLN A 284 -18.78 9.31 10.56
N SER A 285 -19.94 9.96 10.51
CA SER A 285 -20.06 11.42 10.56
C SER A 285 -19.72 11.98 11.95
N ARG A 286 -20.17 11.33 13.03
CA ARG A 286 -19.71 11.72 14.39
C ARG A 286 -18.22 11.40 14.62
N GLY A 287 -17.70 10.35 13.99
CA GLY A 287 -16.26 10.03 14.00
C GLY A 287 -15.43 11.11 13.31
N ALA A 288 -15.86 11.59 12.14
CA ALA A 288 -15.20 12.69 11.46
C ALA A 288 -15.22 13.99 12.29
N ALA A 289 -16.34 14.27 12.98
CA ALA A 289 -16.42 15.38 13.92
C ALA A 289 -15.42 15.23 15.09
N LEU A 290 -15.30 14.03 15.67
CA LEU A 290 -14.33 13.75 16.73
C LEU A 290 -12.89 14.01 16.26
N GLN A 291 -12.55 13.61 15.02
CA GLN A 291 -11.24 13.88 14.43
C GLN A 291 -10.94 15.39 14.40
N VAL A 292 -11.91 16.21 13.96
CA VAL A 292 -11.76 17.67 13.96
C VAL A 292 -11.58 18.21 15.38
N LEU A 293 -12.39 17.74 16.34
CA LEU A 293 -12.32 18.22 17.73
C LEU A 293 -10.96 17.91 18.39
N MET A 294 -10.35 16.77 18.06
CA MET A 294 -8.98 16.48 18.51
C MET A 294 -7.96 17.42 17.87
N ALA A 295 -8.12 17.76 16.59
CA ALA A 295 -7.25 18.70 15.89
C ALA A 295 -7.42 20.17 16.37
N VAL A 296 -8.63 20.57 16.74
CA VAL A 296 -8.93 21.89 17.33
C VAL A 296 -8.16 22.09 18.64
N ASN A 297 -8.11 21.06 19.50
CA ASN A 297 -7.41 21.13 20.77
C ASN A 297 -6.69 19.81 21.08
N PRO A 298 -5.45 19.64 20.57
CA PRO A 298 -4.66 18.43 20.79
C PRO A 298 -4.45 18.10 22.27
N ALA A 299 -4.35 19.11 23.14
CA ALA A 299 -4.20 18.91 24.59
C ALA A 299 -5.42 18.23 25.24
N LYS A 300 -6.59 18.25 24.58
CA LYS A 300 -7.80 17.53 25.00
C LYS A 300 -7.99 16.19 24.29
N ALA A 301 -7.11 15.79 23.38
CA ALA A 301 -7.27 14.54 22.61
C ALA A 301 -7.44 13.32 23.51
N THR A 302 -6.64 13.20 24.58
CA THR A 302 -6.78 12.12 25.58
C THR A 302 -8.16 12.13 26.24
N GLN A 303 -8.67 13.28 26.66
CA GLN A 303 -10.00 13.37 27.29
C GLN A 303 -11.12 13.01 26.32
N LEU A 304 -11.00 13.44 25.06
CA LEU A 304 -11.95 13.11 24.00
C LEU A 304 -11.96 11.61 23.70
N LEU A 305 -10.78 10.97 23.62
CA LEU A 305 -10.64 9.53 23.46
C LEU A 305 -11.26 8.79 24.65
N GLN A 306 -10.96 9.17 25.89
CA GLN A 306 -11.52 8.54 27.09
C GLN A 306 -13.04 8.62 27.14
N LYS A 307 -13.63 9.70 26.63
CA LYS A 307 -15.08 9.81 26.48
C LYS A 307 -15.60 8.87 25.40
N ALA A 308 -14.92 8.81 24.24
CA ALA A 308 -15.31 7.95 23.12
C ALA A 308 -15.21 6.46 23.45
N LEU A 309 -14.25 6.04 24.27
CA LEU A 309 -14.08 4.64 24.71
C LEU A 309 -15.25 4.12 25.58
N LYS A 310 -16.11 5.00 26.09
CA LYS A 310 -17.33 4.62 26.81
C LYS A 310 -18.54 4.39 25.90
N ASP A 311 -18.38 4.61 24.59
CA ASP A 311 -19.44 4.41 23.61
C ASP A 311 -19.65 2.91 23.35
N THR A 312 -20.91 2.50 23.22
CA THR A 312 -21.26 1.10 22.96
C THR A 312 -20.88 0.66 21.54
N ASP A 313 -20.74 1.59 20.60
CA ASP A 313 -20.40 1.30 19.22
C ASP A 313 -18.88 1.06 19.05
N ARG A 314 -18.51 -0.18 18.74
CA ARG A 314 -17.12 -0.59 18.54
C ARG A 314 -16.43 0.14 17.40
N ALA A 315 -17.15 0.43 16.30
CA ALA A 315 -16.55 1.14 15.18
C ALA A 315 -16.20 2.58 15.57
N TYR A 316 -17.04 3.24 16.37
CA TYR A 316 -16.74 4.57 16.91
C TYR A 316 -15.53 4.57 17.86
N ARG A 317 -15.45 3.59 18.78
CA ARG A 317 -14.29 3.44 19.67
C ARG A 317 -12.99 3.27 18.89
N ASN A 318 -13.00 2.40 17.87
CA ASN A 318 -11.82 2.15 17.05
C ASN A 318 -11.44 3.33 16.15
N MET A 319 -12.41 4.11 15.64
CA MET A 319 -12.11 5.39 14.99
C MET A 319 -11.45 6.38 15.94
N ALA A 320 -11.97 6.51 17.17
CA ALA A 320 -11.39 7.40 18.18
C ALA A 320 -9.94 7.02 18.50
N LEU A 321 -9.67 5.74 18.70
CA LEU A 321 -8.31 5.20 18.89
C LEU A 321 -7.42 5.52 17.68
N ALA A 322 -7.89 5.24 16.46
CA ALA A 322 -7.15 5.51 15.23
C ALA A 322 -6.77 7.00 15.12
N TYR A 323 -7.71 7.92 15.33
CA TYR A 323 -7.44 9.37 15.30
C TYR A 323 -6.53 9.85 16.42
N ALA A 324 -6.65 9.27 17.62
CA ALA A 324 -5.80 9.61 18.75
C ALA A 324 -4.32 9.23 18.52
N SER A 325 -4.03 8.31 17.60
CA SER A 325 -2.66 7.92 17.24
C SER A 325 -1.80 9.08 16.75
N GLU A 326 -2.40 10.17 16.28
CA GLU A 326 -1.68 11.39 15.88
C GLU A 326 -1.20 12.21 17.07
N TYR A 327 -1.85 12.08 18.22
CA TYR A 327 -1.58 12.82 19.45
C TYR A 327 -1.02 11.93 20.56
N ALA A 328 -0.64 10.70 20.22
CA ALA A 328 -0.24 9.68 21.17
C ALA A 328 1.12 10.01 21.80
N ASP A 329 1.10 10.20 23.12
CA ASP A 329 2.27 10.49 23.94
C ASP A 329 2.29 9.63 25.22
N HIS A 330 3.36 9.75 26.01
CA HIS A 330 3.52 9.08 27.30
C HIS A 330 2.33 9.27 28.24
N ALA A 331 1.76 10.47 28.27
CA ALA A 331 0.65 10.81 29.15
C ALA A 331 -0.62 10.06 28.73
N MET A 332 -0.90 9.99 27.42
CA MET A 332 -2.00 9.23 26.84
C MET A 332 -1.84 7.74 27.11
N TYR A 333 -0.64 7.17 26.96
CA TYR A 333 -0.41 5.75 27.28
C TYR A 333 -0.76 5.45 28.73
N LYS A 334 -0.26 6.26 29.67
CA LYS A 334 -0.58 6.08 31.10
C LYS A 334 -2.07 6.23 31.39
N ALA A 335 -2.74 7.19 30.76
CA ALA A 335 -4.17 7.38 30.91
C ALA A 335 -4.95 6.15 30.43
N LEU A 336 -4.64 5.65 29.23
CA LEU A 336 -5.31 4.48 28.65
C LEU A 336 -5.01 3.18 29.40
N LEU A 337 -3.81 3.00 29.96
CA LEU A 337 -3.52 1.87 30.83
C LEU A 337 -4.36 1.88 32.11
N LYS A 338 -4.66 3.07 32.65
CA LYS A 338 -5.58 3.22 33.80
C LYS A 338 -7.01 2.90 33.43
N ASP A 339 -7.44 3.29 32.23
CA ASP A 339 -8.79 2.98 31.72
C ASP A 339 -8.95 1.49 31.41
N LEU A 340 -7.92 0.89 30.82
CA LEU A 340 -7.86 -0.55 30.49
C LEU A 340 -8.13 -1.43 31.72
N ALA A 341 -7.66 -1.02 32.90
CA ALA A 341 -7.89 -1.76 34.15
C ALA A 341 -9.36 -1.81 34.59
N LYS A 342 -10.21 -0.91 34.06
CA LYS A 342 -11.63 -0.77 34.45
C LYS A 342 -12.60 -1.04 33.29
N ALA A 343 -12.07 -1.23 32.08
CA ALA A 343 -12.84 -1.43 30.87
C ALA A 343 -13.49 -2.82 30.82
N ASP A 344 -14.62 -2.93 30.13
CA ASP A 344 -15.21 -4.22 29.74
C ASP A 344 -14.31 -4.96 28.73
N THR A 345 -14.62 -6.24 28.47
CA THR A 345 -13.87 -7.10 27.54
C THR A 345 -13.68 -6.46 26.17
N ASP A 346 -14.74 -5.94 25.56
CA ASP A 346 -14.68 -5.38 24.21
C ASP A 346 -13.74 -4.17 24.16
N THR A 347 -13.94 -3.24 25.08
CA THR A 347 -13.13 -2.02 25.19
C THR A 347 -11.68 -2.34 25.54
N LYS A 348 -11.42 -3.36 26.38
CA LYS A 348 -10.06 -3.85 26.62
C LYS A 348 -9.41 -4.32 25.33
N THR A 349 -10.08 -5.16 24.54
CA THR A 349 -9.51 -5.68 23.30
C THR A 349 -9.23 -4.58 22.28
N ASP A 350 -10.09 -3.56 22.20
CA ASP A 350 -9.90 -2.40 21.32
C ASP A 350 -8.64 -1.59 21.73
N ILE A 351 -8.49 -1.26 23.01
CA ILE A 351 -7.32 -0.54 23.54
C ILE A 351 -6.02 -1.35 23.34
N ILE A 352 -6.04 -2.66 23.64
CA ILE A 352 -4.87 -3.54 23.46
C ILE A 352 -4.49 -3.65 21.98
N GLY A 353 -5.48 -3.80 21.10
CA GLY A 353 -5.29 -3.83 19.66
C GLY A 353 -4.62 -2.55 19.15
N TRP A 354 -5.06 -1.39 19.64
CA TRP A 354 -4.46 -0.09 19.33
C TRP A 354 -3.01 0.02 19.81
N PHE A 355 -2.70 -0.38 21.05
CA PHE A 355 -1.31 -0.43 21.52
C PHE A 355 -0.43 -1.30 20.63
N GLY A 356 -0.94 -2.45 20.18
CA GLY A 356 -0.22 -3.30 19.22
C GLY A 356 0.04 -2.60 17.89
N GLN A 357 -0.87 -1.76 17.39
CA GLN A 357 -0.68 -1.00 16.15
C GLN A 357 0.38 0.11 16.31
N LEU A 358 0.47 0.74 17.48
CA LEU A 358 1.47 1.78 17.74
C LEU A 358 2.91 1.29 17.60
N TYR A 359 3.18 0.02 17.90
CA TYR A 359 4.54 -0.55 17.75
C TYR A 359 5.05 -0.58 16.31
N ASN A 360 4.16 -0.41 15.33
CA ASN A 360 4.52 -0.35 13.91
C ASN A 360 4.65 1.10 13.39
N LYS A 361 4.27 2.13 14.18
CA LYS A 361 4.39 3.54 13.79
C LYS A 361 5.80 4.03 14.09
N GLN A 362 6.44 4.72 13.14
CA GLN A 362 7.76 5.32 13.33
C GLN A 362 7.71 6.44 14.39
N GLY A 363 8.77 6.59 15.19
CA GLY A 363 8.96 7.70 16.13
C GLY A 363 8.69 7.37 17.60
N ASN A 364 7.59 6.67 17.93
CA ASN A 364 7.15 6.47 19.34
C ASN A 364 7.18 5.01 19.83
N LYS A 365 7.77 4.10 19.05
CA LYS A 365 7.77 2.65 19.34
C LYS A 365 8.40 2.34 20.70
N ASP A 366 9.62 2.79 20.94
CA ASP A 366 10.39 2.39 22.13
C ASP A 366 9.76 2.93 23.42
N GLU A 367 9.25 4.17 23.37
CA GLU A 367 8.53 4.77 24.49
C GLU A 367 7.23 4.01 24.78
N ALA A 368 6.41 3.74 23.75
CA ALA A 368 5.19 2.95 23.91
C ALA A 368 5.49 1.56 24.49
N ILE A 369 6.50 0.85 23.97
CA ILE A 369 6.91 -0.46 24.49
C ILE A 369 7.33 -0.33 25.96
N SER A 370 8.14 0.67 26.32
CA SER A 370 8.64 0.82 27.69
C SER A 370 7.51 0.98 28.73
N VAL A 371 6.42 1.65 28.35
CA VAL A 371 5.30 1.97 29.23
C VAL A 371 4.24 0.87 29.24
N VAL A 372 3.92 0.34 28.06
CA VAL A 372 2.75 -0.53 27.84
C VAL A 372 3.10 -2.00 28.07
N LEU A 373 4.30 -2.44 27.67
CA LEU A 373 4.70 -3.84 27.74
C LEU A 373 4.57 -4.45 29.15
N PRO A 374 4.97 -3.79 30.25
CA PRO A 374 4.82 -4.37 31.60
C PRO A 374 3.36 -4.68 31.97
N VAL A 375 2.40 -3.91 31.46
CA VAL A 375 0.97 -4.15 31.69
C VAL A 375 0.47 -5.30 30.82
N LEU A 376 0.85 -5.34 29.53
CA LEU A 376 0.48 -6.44 28.63
C LEU A 376 1.03 -7.79 29.10
N ILE A 377 2.26 -7.82 29.63
CA ILE A 377 2.86 -9.02 30.24
C ILE A 377 1.99 -9.59 31.37
N ARG A 378 1.28 -8.72 32.12
CA ARG A 378 0.35 -9.16 33.17
C ARG A 378 -1.00 -9.58 32.61
N LEU A 379 -1.51 -8.84 31.62
CA LEU A 379 -2.82 -9.07 31.00
C LEU A 379 -2.90 -10.34 30.15
N ILE A 380 -1.77 -10.94 29.79
CA ILE A 380 -1.76 -12.24 29.10
C ILE A 380 -2.43 -13.36 29.94
N ASN A 381 -2.55 -13.14 31.25
CA ASN A 381 -3.22 -14.02 32.19
C ASN A 381 -4.68 -13.62 32.49
N ASP A 382 -5.26 -12.62 31.79
CA ASP A 382 -6.67 -12.26 31.94
C ASP A 382 -7.56 -13.49 31.70
N PRO A 383 -8.63 -13.72 32.48
CA PRO A 383 -9.48 -14.90 32.32
C PRO A 383 -10.24 -14.93 30.98
N ASP A 384 -10.45 -13.79 30.35
CA ASP A 384 -11.17 -13.70 29.08
C ASP A 384 -10.25 -14.06 27.89
N ILE A 385 -10.66 -15.06 27.11
CA ILE A 385 -9.88 -15.58 25.98
C ILE A 385 -9.65 -14.53 24.88
N ASN A 386 -10.60 -13.61 24.66
CA ASN A 386 -10.45 -12.54 23.68
C ASN A 386 -9.41 -11.53 24.15
N VAL A 387 -9.39 -11.21 25.45
CA VAL A 387 -8.35 -10.35 26.04
C VAL A 387 -6.98 -11.03 25.96
N LYS A 388 -6.87 -12.33 26.27
CA LYS A 388 -5.61 -13.09 26.10
C LYS A 388 -5.12 -13.03 24.66
N SER A 389 -6.01 -13.32 23.70
CA SER A 389 -5.69 -13.34 22.27
C SER A 389 -5.22 -11.96 21.76
N ALA A 390 -5.96 -10.90 22.10
CA ALA A 390 -5.56 -9.53 21.76
C ALA A 390 -4.21 -9.17 22.39
N THR A 391 -3.99 -9.56 23.65
CA THR A 391 -2.73 -9.30 24.38
C THR A 391 -1.56 -10.04 23.75
N ALA A 392 -1.73 -11.32 23.41
CA ALA A 392 -0.70 -12.11 22.73
C ALA A 392 -0.31 -11.47 21.40
N LEU A 393 -1.29 -11.02 20.61
CA LEU A 393 -1.03 -10.32 19.34
C LEU A 393 -0.27 -9.01 19.56
N ALA A 394 -0.66 -8.20 20.54
CA ALA A 394 0.03 -6.94 20.86
C ALA A 394 1.47 -7.19 21.34
N LEU A 395 1.69 -8.21 22.19
CA LEU A 395 3.02 -8.63 22.65
C LEU A 395 3.90 -9.07 21.46
N VAL A 396 3.36 -9.84 20.51
CA VAL A 396 4.09 -10.20 19.29
C VAL A 396 4.45 -8.97 18.47
N LYS A 397 3.52 -8.03 18.26
CA LYS A 397 3.81 -6.80 17.50
C LYS A 397 4.90 -5.94 18.13
N SER A 398 5.09 -6.01 19.45
CA SER A 398 6.21 -5.31 20.11
C SER A 398 7.57 -5.85 19.66
N GLN A 399 7.64 -7.14 19.35
CA GLN A 399 8.87 -7.90 19.09
C GLN A 399 9.90 -7.80 20.23
N ASP A 400 9.46 -7.43 21.44
CA ASP A 400 10.31 -7.32 22.63
C ASP A 400 10.48 -8.69 23.31
N SER A 401 11.73 -9.14 23.42
CA SER A 401 12.06 -10.47 23.95
C SER A 401 11.51 -10.76 25.36
N ARG A 402 11.20 -9.72 26.15
CA ARG A 402 10.56 -9.87 27.47
C ARG A 402 9.16 -10.50 27.39
N ALA A 403 8.52 -10.48 26.22
CA ALA A 403 7.25 -11.17 25.98
C ALA A 403 7.39 -12.69 25.85
N ILE A 404 8.56 -13.20 25.45
CA ILE A 404 8.75 -14.63 25.12
C ILE A 404 8.44 -15.54 26.31
N PRO A 405 8.96 -15.31 27.54
CA PRO A 405 8.70 -16.22 28.66
C PRO A 405 7.22 -16.34 29.02
N VAL A 406 6.48 -15.22 29.00
CA VAL A 406 5.05 -15.22 29.35
C VAL A 406 4.17 -15.78 28.23
N LEU A 407 4.57 -15.62 26.97
CA LEU A 407 3.91 -16.33 25.88
C LEU A 407 4.18 -17.83 25.98
N ALA A 408 5.40 -18.25 26.30
CA ALA A 408 5.77 -19.65 26.47
C ALA A 408 5.04 -20.31 27.64
N SER A 409 4.84 -19.63 28.77
CA SER A 409 4.11 -20.18 29.91
C SER A 409 2.67 -20.59 29.59
N LEU A 410 2.03 -19.95 28.61
CA LEU A 410 0.69 -20.32 28.15
C LEU A 410 0.64 -21.70 27.47
N LEU A 411 1.77 -22.29 27.06
CA LEU A 411 1.80 -23.67 26.58
C LEU A 411 1.48 -24.67 27.70
N SER A 412 1.63 -24.29 28.97
CA SER A 412 1.27 -25.15 30.10
C SER A 412 -0.21 -25.12 30.46
N ASP A 413 -1.02 -24.34 29.75
CA ASP A 413 -2.45 -24.23 30.01
C ASP A 413 -3.18 -25.56 29.69
N THR A 414 -4.29 -25.79 30.38
CA THR A 414 -5.15 -26.96 30.16
C THR A 414 -6.13 -26.73 29.02
N ASP A 415 -6.45 -25.47 28.71
CA ASP A 415 -7.30 -25.10 27.59
C ASP A 415 -6.51 -25.18 26.27
N PRO A 416 -6.89 -26.07 25.32
CA PRO A 416 -6.25 -26.17 24.01
C PRO A 416 -6.27 -24.87 23.21
N GLU A 417 -7.27 -24.00 23.41
CA GLU A 417 -7.36 -22.71 22.72
C GLU A 417 -6.26 -21.75 23.20
N VAL A 418 -6.00 -21.69 24.50
CA VAL A 418 -4.91 -20.90 25.09
C VAL A 418 -3.54 -21.39 24.59
N VAL A 419 -3.34 -22.72 24.54
CA VAL A 419 -2.13 -23.32 23.96
C VAL A 419 -1.96 -22.93 22.48
N SER A 420 -3.05 -22.87 21.72
CA SER A 420 -3.03 -22.45 20.31
C SER A 420 -2.64 -20.98 20.15
N ILE A 421 -3.16 -20.08 21.00
CA ILE A 421 -2.78 -18.67 21.04
C ILE A 421 -1.27 -18.54 21.26
N SER A 422 -0.74 -19.23 22.28
CA SER A 422 0.69 -19.25 22.59
C SER A 422 1.53 -19.71 21.41
N LYS A 423 1.17 -20.85 20.82
CA LYS A 423 1.88 -21.42 19.68
C LYS A 423 1.94 -20.46 18.50
N ASN A 424 0.80 -19.87 18.13
CA ASN A 424 0.72 -18.94 17.00
C ASN A 424 1.51 -17.64 17.27
N ALA A 425 1.46 -17.15 18.51
CA ALA A 425 2.20 -15.97 18.92
C ALA A 425 3.72 -16.19 18.86
N LEU A 426 4.22 -17.27 19.47
CA LEU A 426 5.64 -17.61 19.46
C LEU A 426 6.16 -17.95 18.05
N ALA A 427 5.31 -18.55 17.21
CA ALA A 427 5.66 -18.79 15.81
C ALA A 427 5.89 -17.49 15.03
N SER A 428 5.14 -16.44 15.36
CA SER A 428 5.19 -15.11 14.71
C SER A 428 6.26 -14.18 15.30
N PHE A 429 7.01 -14.63 16.31
CA PHE A 429 8.05 -13.84 16.96
C PHE A 429 9.37 -13.90 16.17
N ASN A 430 10.08 -12.80 15.98
CA ASN A 430 11.33 -12.81 15.19
C ASN A 430 12.55 -13.27 16.02
N GLY A 431 12.55 -12.99 17.32
CA GLY A 431 13.62 -13.38 18.25
C GLY A 431 13.70 -14.89 18.53
N ASN A 432 14.76 -15.29 19.24
CA ASN A 432 14.96 -16.69 19.66
C ASN A 432 13.98 -17.08 20.77
N ILE A 433 13.02 -17.93 20.45
CA ILE A 433 12.03 -18.48 21.40
C ILE A 433 12.48 -19.80 22.05
N SER A 434 13.48 -20.47 21.48
CA SER A 434 13.66 -21.91 21.68
C SER A 434 14.07 -22.28 23.11
N SER A 435 14.90 -21.46 23.75
CA SER A 435 15.32 -21.69 25.15
C SER A 435 14.12 -21.64 26.10
N GLU A 436 13.25 -20.64 25.96
CA GLU A 436 12.07 -20.51 26.82
C GLU A 436 11.04 -21.60 26.52
N VAL A 437 10.81 -21.94 25.24
CA VAL A 437 9.90 -23.05 24.87
C VAL A 437 10.39 -24.39 25.44
N ALA A 438 11.71 -24.66 25.40
CA ALA A 438 12.28 -25.89 25.92
C ALA A 438 12.09 -26.04 27.44
N LYS A 439 12.17 -24.94 28.21
CA LYS A 439 11.93 -24.93 29.66
C LYS A 439 10.50 -25.30 30.05
N ILE A 440 9.54 -25.15 29.13
CA ILE A 440 8.12 -25.43 29.39
C ILE A 440 7.78 -26.91 29.23
N LEU A 441 8.53 -27.67 28.43
CA LEU A 441 8.27 -29.09 28.17
C LEU A 441 8.04 -29.96 29.43
N PRO A 442 8.82 -29.82 30.53
CA PRO A 442 8.61 -30.65 31.72
C PRO A 442 7.30 -30.38 32.46
N ILE A 443 6.74 -29.17 32.34
CA ILE A 443 5.58 -28.72 33.10
C ILE A 443 4.31 -28.57 32.26
N ALA A 444 4.41 -28.72 30.95
CA ALA A 444 3.29 -28.54 30.03
C ALA A 444 2.34 -29.74 29.99
N THR A 445 1.08 -29.47 29.63
CA THR A 445 0.10 -30.50 29.28
C THR A 445 0.50 -31.21 27.98
N ASP A 446 -0.12 -32.34 27.63
CA ASP A 446 0.18 -33.04 26.38
C ASP A 446 0.00 -32.15 25.14
N ASN A 447 -1.08 -31.36 25.11
CA ASN A 447 -1.31 -30.37 24.05
C ASN A 447 -0.18 -29.33 24.00
N GLY A 448 0.22 -28.84 25.18
CA GLY A 448 1.35 -27.94 25.37
C GLY A 448 2.68 -28.48 24.87
N LYS A 449 3.01 -29.72 25.25
CA LYS A 449 4.21 -30.44 24.82
C LYS A 449 4.25 -30.60 23.31
N ILE A 450 3.14 -31.02 22.70
CA ILE A 450 3.03 -31.14 21.24
C ILE A 450 3.26 -29.79 20.55
N ALA A 451 2.68 -28.70 21.07
CA ALA A 451 2.90 -27.36 20.54
C ALA A 451 4.35 -26.88 20.70
N ALA A 452 4.96 -27.09 21.87
CA ALA A 452 6.35 -26.77 22.15
C ALA A 452 7.32 -27.51 21.21
N LEU A 453 7.11 -28.81 21.01
CA LEU A 453 7.93 -29.64 20.09
C LEU A 453 7.83 -29.13 18.65
N LYS A 454 6.63 -28.76 18.19
CA LYS A 454 6.45 -28.14 16.86
C LYS A 454 7.16 -26.80 16.73
N LEU A 455 7.18 -25.97 17.78
CA LEU A 455 7.90 -24.70 17.79
C LEU A 455 9.43 -24.91 17.73
N LEU A 456 9.97 -25.86 18.50
CA LEU A 456 11.40 -26.19 18.46
C LEU A 456 11.83 -26.71 17.09
N ALA A 457 11.01 -27.57 16.47
CA ALA A 457 11.21 -28.05 15.10
C ALA A 457 11.15 -26.89 14.08
N MET A 458 10.13 -26.02 14.16
CA MET A 458 10.01 -24.86 13.28
C MET A 458 11.23 -23.93 13.36
N ARG A 459 11.83 -23.78 14.55
CA ARG A 459 13.04 -22.99 14.78
C ARG A 459 14.34 -23.75 14.50
N LYS A 460 14.25 -25.01 14.09
CA LYS A 460 15.38 -25.91 13.88
C LYS A 460 16.36 -25.94 15.05
N SER A 461 15.83 -26.03 16.27
CA SER A 461 16.61 -25.80 17.49
C SER A 461 17.44 -27.01 17.92
N ALA A 462 18.55 -27.25 17.23
CA ALA A 462 19.45 -28.37 17.52
C ALA A 462 20.02 -28.38 18.95
N ASP A 463 20.20 -27.21 19.56
CA ASP A 463 20.71 -27.10 20.94
C ASP A 463 19.71 -27.59 22.00
N ASN A 464 18.44 -27.80 21.63
CA ASN A 464 17.38 -28.30 22.52
C ASN A 464 17.03 -29.77 22.24
N LEU A 465 17.89 -30.53 21.54
CA LEU A 465 17.69 -31.94 21.25
C LEU A 465 17.38 -32.76 22.52
N ASN A 466 18.13 -32.54 23.61
CA ASN A 466 17.95 -33.30 24.85
C ASN A 466 16.53 -33.20 25.41
N SER A 467 15.90 -32.02 25.31
CA SER A 467 14.52 -31.82 25.75
C SER A 467 13.53 -32.60 24.88
N VAL A 468 13.81 -32.74 23.57
CA VAL A 468 13.00 -33.56 22.65
C VAL A 468 13.20 -35.05 22.93
N LEU A 469 14.44 -35.50 23.13
CA LEU A 469 14.75 -36.89 23.46
C LEU A 469 14.07 -37.36 24.76
N LEU A 470 14.01 -36.50 25.77
CA LEU A 470 13.30 -36.79 27.02
C LEU A 470 11.80 -37.06 26.76
N GLN A 471 11.17 -36.30 25.86
CA GLN A 471 9.76 -36.52 25.51
C GLN A 471 9.54 -37.83 24.71
N ILE A 472 10.52 -38.29 23.93
CA ILE A 472 10.46 -39.61 23.27
C ILE A 472 10.47 -40.74 24.32
N GLN A 473 11.18 -40.54 25.43
CA GLN A 473 11.30 -41.55 26.48
C GLN A 473 10.07 -41.56 27.40
N GLU A 474 9.67 -40.39 27.91
CA GLU A 474 8.73 -40.25 29.02
C GLU A 474 7.32 -39.78 28.60
N GLY A 475 7.14 -39.32 27.35
CA GLY A 475 5.87 -38.76 26.89
C GLY A 475 4.72 -39.76 26.77
N THR A 476 3.49 -39.26 26.68
CA THR A 476 2.34 -40.06 26.24
C THR A 476 2.49 -40.47 24.77
N PRO A 477 1.74 -41.46 24.25
CA PRO A 477 1.88 -41.90 22.86
C PRO A 477 1.82 -40.76 21.83
N GLN A 478 0.94 -39.78 22.05
CA GLN A 478 0.77 -38.60 21.21
C GLN A 478 1.98 -37.66 21.31
N VAL A 479 2.50 -37.43 22.51
CA VAL A 479 3.70 -36.61 22.74
C VAL A 479 4.95 -37.28 22.16
N LYS A 480 5.10 -38.60 22.32
CA LYS A 480 6.20 -39.38 21.73
C LYS A 480 6.20 -39.27 20.22
N THR A 481 5.02 -39.40 19.59
CA THR A 481 4.86 -39.23 18.13
C THR A 481 5.30 -37.83 17.70
N ALA A 482 4.83 -36.78 18.39
CA ALA A 482 5.24 -35.41 18.07
C ALA A 482 6.75 -35.16 18.29
N ALA A 483 7.35 -35.79 19.29
CA ALA A 483 8.78 -35.66 19.57
C ALA A 483 9.64 -36.39 18.53
N LEU A 484 9.20 -37.56 18.08
CA LEU A 484 9.81 -38.28 16.95
C LEU A 484 9.70 -37.49 15.64
N ASP A 485 8.55 -36.87 15.37
CA ASP A 485 8.33 -36.03 14.19
C ASP A 485 9.23 -34.77 14.19
N ALA A 486 9.41 -34.16 15.37
CA ALA A 486 10.28 -33.00 15.54
C ALA A 486 11.77 -33.32 15.37
N LEU A 487 12.18 -34.57 15.62
CA LEU A 487 13.57 -34.99 15.70
C LEU A 487 14.38 -34.57 14.47
N LYS A 488 13.83 -34.73 13.26
CA LYS A 488 14.52 -34.38 12.01
C LYS A 488 14.90 -32.90 11.90
N ASP A 489 14.16 -32.02 12.56
CA ASP A 489 14.38 -30.58 12.50
C ASP A 489 15.21 -30.08 13.69
N VAL A 490 15.36 -30.87 14.76
CA VAL A 490 16.10 -30.51 15.99
C VAL A 490 17.41 -31.28 16.17
N VAL A 491 17.93 -31.88 15.10
CA VAL A 491 19.21 -32.60 15.11
C VAL A 491 20.24 -31.92 14.23
N SER A 492 21.49 -32.19 14.53
CA SER A 492 22.64 -31.82 13.71
C SER A 492 23.61 -33.00 13.61
N GLU A 493 24.66 -32.86 12.81
CA GLU A 493 25.66 -33.91 12.64
C GLU A 493 26.33 -34.35 13.95
N LYS A 494 26.44 -33.45 14.95
CA LYS A 494 27.00 -33.78 16.27
C LYS A 494 26.20 -34.86 17.02
N ASP A 495 24.94 -35.05 16.61
CA ASP A 495 23.96 -35.89 17.27
C ASP A 495 23.84 -37.29 16.64
N LEU A 496 24.63 -37.58 15.58
CA LEU A 496 24.54 -38.83 14.82
C LEU A 496 24.72 -40.09 15.67
N ASN A 497 25.68 -40.10 16.59
CA ASN A 497 25.92 -41.26 17.45
C ASN A 497 24.68 -41.59 18.32
N THR A 498 23.99 -40.55 18.79
CA THR A 498 22.74 -40.70 19.54
C THR A 498 21.65 -41.30 18.65
N LEU A 499 21.50 -40.80 17.42
CA LEU A 499 20.52 -41.31 16.46
C LEU A 499 20.78 -42.77 16.05
N TYR A 500 22.05 -43.14 15.84
CA TYR A 500 22.45 -44.52 15.56
C TYR A 500 22.09 -45.45 16.72
N THR A 501 22.42 -45.04 17.94
CA THR A 501 22.09 -45.78 19.15
C THR A 501 20.57 -45.96 19.30
N MET A 502 19.78 -44.95 18.97
CA MET A 502 18.31 -45.05 19.00
C MET A 502 17.76 -45.97 17.91
N LEU A 503 18.27 -45.86 16.69
CA LEU A 503 17.84 -46.68 15.55
C LEU A 503 18.06 -48.18 15.85
N GLU A 504 19.20 -48.50 16.44
CA GLU A 504 19.63 -49.87 16.76
C GLU A 504 18.94 -50.49 17.99
N ARG A 505 18.01 -49.78 18.65
CA ARG A 505 17.13 -50.31 19.70
C ARG A 505 15.86 -50.99 19.15
N GLU A 506 15.62 -50.92 17.83
CA GLU A 506 14.57 -51.64 17.11
C GLU A 506 13.12 -51.37 17.57
N ASP A 507 12.82 -50.17 18.08
CA ASP A 507 11.44 -49.72 18.23
C ASP A 507 10.84 -49.41 16.85
N ILE A 508 10.01 -50.33 16.34
CA ILE A 508 9.38 -50.27 15.01
C ILE A 508 8.71 -48.92 14.75
N SER A 509 8.08 -48.34 15.77
CA SER A 509 7.35 -47.07 15.64
C SER A 509 8.29 -45.87 15.44
N ALA A 510 9.55 -45.98 15.88
CA ALA A 510 10.55 -44.93 15.85
C ALA A 510 11.54 -45.05 14.68
N ILE A 511 11.66 -46.21 14.03
CA ILE A 511 12.64 -46.47 12.95
C ILE A 511 12.58 -45.38 11.87
N LYS A 512 11.40 -45.16 11.27
CA LYS A 512 11.25 -44.22 10.14
C LYS A 512 11.55 -42.76 10.56
N PRO A 513 11.00 -42.24 11.67
CA PRO A 513 11.38 -40.91 12.18
C PRO A 513 12.89 -40.76 12.45
N ILE A 514 13.53 -41.76 13.06
CA ILE A 514 14.97 -41.70 13.35
C ILE A 514 15.79 -41.73 12.04
N GLN A 515 15.41 -42.55 11.06
CA GLN A 515 16.04 -42.54 9.73
C GLN A 515 15.93 -41.15 9.09
N GLN A 516 14.76 -40.51 9.13
CA GLN A 516 14.59 -39.15 8.62
C GLN A 516 15.47 -38.13 9.34
N ALA A 517 15.65 -38.28 10.66
CA ALA A 517 16.54 -37.44 11.43
C ALA A 517 18.00 -37.61 11.06
N ILE A 518 18.47 -38.84 10.82
CA ILE A 518 19.84 -39.09 10.33
C ILE A 518 20.05 -38.43 8.97
N ILE A 519 19.08 -38.56 8.06
CA ILE A 519 19.13 -37.91 6.73
C ILE A 519 19.25 -36.40 6.88
N ALA A 520 18.42 -35.79 7.72
CA ALA A 520 18.43 -34.35 7.95
C ALA A 520 19.74 -33.87 8.60
N ALA A 521 20.29 -34.62 9.55
CA ALA A 521 21.52 -34.28 10.27
C ALA A 521 22.75 -34.16 9.34
N ILE A 522 22.78 -34.90 8.24
CA ILE A 522 23.87 -34.88 7.25
C ILE A 522 23.53 -34.14 5.95
N SER A 523 22.30 -33.63 5.80
CA SER A 523 21.79 -33.14 4.51
C SER A 523 22.58 -31.92 3.97
N SER A 524 23.24 -31.16 4.84
CA SER A 524 24.08 -30.02 4.48
C SER A 524 25.46 -30.42 3.94
N ARG A 525 25.84 -31.70 4.05
CA ARG A 525 27.14 -32.20 3.56
C ARG A 525 27.08 -32.56 2.08
N PRO A 526 28.21 -32.50 1.35
CA PRO A 526 28.30 -33.06 -0.01
C PRO A 526 27.92 -34.55 -0.03
N LYS A 527 27.31 -35.02 -1.12
CA LYS A 527 26.81 -36.40 -1.26
C LYS A 527 27.88 -37.46 -0.93
N ASP A 528 29.11 -37.29 -1.41
CA ASP A 528 30.22 -38.22 -1.13
C ASP A 528 30.53 -38.32 0.36
N ARG A 529 30.43 -37.19 1.09
CA ARG A 529 30.62 -37.17 2.55
C ARG A 529 29.46 -37.84 3.27
N GLN A 530 28.22 -37.62 2.83
CA GLN A 530 27.06 -38.33 3.38
C GLN A 530 27.22 -39.85 3.23
N ILE A 531 27.62 -40.32 2.03
CA ILE A 531 27.87 -41.74 1.76
C ILE A 531 28.98 -42.29 2.65
N ASN A 532 30.09 -41.57 2.78
CA ASN A 532 31.21 -42.01 3.61
C ASN A 532 30.83 -42.11 5.09
N ILE A 533 30.09 -41.13 5.62
CA ILE A 533 29.58 -41.16 7.01
C ILE A 533 28.70 -42.39 7.23
N LEU A 534 27.73 -42.62 6.35
CA LEU A 534 26.78 -43.74 6.47
C LEU A 534 27.44 -45.09 6.26
N THR A 535 28.33 -45.23 5.27
CA THR A 535 29.01 -46.49 4.96
C THR A 535 29.97 -46.88 6.09
N THR A 536 30.63 -45.89 6.70
CA THR A 536 31.48 -46.11 7.88
C THR A 536 30.65 -46.68 9.03
N GLN A 537 29.50 -46.05 9.35
CA GLN A 537 28.61 -46.54 10.40
C GLN A 537 28.10 -47.95 10.09
N ILE A 538 27.59 -48.20 8.87
CA ILE A 538 27.05 -49.51 8.46
C ILE A 538 28.10 -50.62 8.63
N ASN A 539 29.36 -50.35 8.32
CA ASN A 539 30.43 -51.34 8.44
C ASN A 539 30.84 -51.60 9.91
N GLN A 540 30.54 -50.68 10.82
CA GLN A 540 30.75 -50.82 12.26
C GLN A 540 29.55 -51.44 12.98
N THR A 541 28.35 -51.37 12.39
CA THR A 541 27.12 -51.97 12.92
C THR A 541 27.06 -53.49 12.68
N ASP A 542 26.54 -54.21 13.66
CA ASP A 542 26.24 -55.65 13.58
C ASP A 542 25.42 -56.01 12.34
N LYS A 543 25.77 -57.14 11.69
CA LYS A 543 25.14 -57.58 10.42
C LYS A 543 23.61 -57.64 10.49
N SER A 544 23.04 -58.04 11.63
CA SER A 544 21.58 -58.11 11.82
C SER A 544 20.91 -56.74 11.79
N LYS A 545 21.62 -55.67 12.16
CA LYS A 545 21.11 -54.29 12.27
C LYS A 545 21.43 -53.42 11.07
N GLN A 546 22.35 -53.84 10.20
CA GLN A 546 22.69 -53.13 8.95
C GLN A 546 21.47 -52.76 8.07
N PRO A 547 20.40 -53.59 7.96
CA PRO A 547 19.22 -53.24 7.17
C PRO A 547 18.53 -51.94 7.60
N LEU A 548 18.67 -51.53 8.87
CA LEU A 548 18.09 -50.29 9.40
C LEU A 548 18.64 -49.03 8.71
N TYR A 549 19.83 -49.09 8.12
CA TYR A 549 20.50 -47.96 7.49
C TYR A 549 20.28 -47.88 5.98
N TYR A 550 19.71 -48.91 5.35
CA TYR A 550 19.60 -49.01 3.90
C TYR A 550 18.68 -47.94 3.30
N ALA A 551 17.58 -47.61 3.97
CA ALA A 551 16.71 -46.52 3.55
C ALA A 551 17.40 -45.15 3.64
N VAL A 552 18.23 -44.94 4.67
CA VAL A 552 19.03 -43.71 4.85
C VAL A 552 20.09 -43.60 3.74
N LEU A 553 20.83 -44.68 3.49
CA LEU A 553 21.84 -44.72 2.43
C LEU A 553 21.23 -44.48 1.04
N ALA A 554 20.09 -45.12 0.75
CA ALA A 554 19.38 -44.92 -0.52
C ALA A 554 18.93 -43.48 -0.74
N SER A 555 18.60 -42.74 0.32
CA SER A 555 18.15 -41.34 0.22
C SER A 555 19.23 -40.37 -0.27
N THR A 556 20.50 -40.76 -0.25
CA THR A 556 21.62 -39.96 -0.80
C THR A 556 21.56 -39.84 -2.34
N GLY A 557 20.84 -40.76 -3.00
CA GLY A 557 20.55 -40.71 -4.44
C GLY A 557 21.75 -40.94 -5.35
N ASP A 558 22.77 -41.67 -4.90
CA ASP A 558 23.96 -42.00 -5.70
C ASP A 558 23.89 -43.40 -6.33
N SER A 559 24.31 -43.51 -7.59
CA SER A 559 24.30 -44.76 -8.38
C SER A 559 25.14 -45.91 -7.77
N LYS A 560 26.18 -45.62 -6.98
CA LYS A 560 27.01 -46.65 -6.31
C LYS A 560 26.33 -47.24 -5.07
N THR A 561 25.34 -46.54 -4.49
CA THR A 561 24.55 -47.08 -3.37
C THR A 561 23.67 -48.25 -3.80
N ALA A 562 23.13 -48.22 -5.02
CA ALA A 562 22.37 -49.34 -5.59
C ALA A 562 23.23 -50.61 -5.73
N ALA A 563 24.49 -50.49 -6.16
CA ALA A 563 25.42 -51.62 -6.25
C ALA A 563 25.77 -52.19 -4.86
N THR A 564 25.99 -51.34 -3.86
CA THR A 564 26.30 -51.74 -2.47
C THR A 564 25.10 -52.40 -1.77
N LEU A 565 23.89 -51.90 -2.03
CA LEU A 565 22.66 -52.49 -1.52
C LEU A 565 22.37 -53.83 -2.21
N SER A 566 22.62 -53.92 -3.51
CA SER A 566 22.46 -55.16 -4.28
C SER A 566 23.42 -56.26 -3.80
N SER A 567 24.68 -55.94 -3.45
CA SER A 567 25.66 -56.95 -3.03
C SER A 567 25.47 -57.44 -1.58
N LYS A 568 24.95 -56.59 -0.67
CA LYS A 568 24.72 -56.97 0.74
C LYS A 568 23.34 -57.61 1.00
N SER A 569 22.33 -57.34 0.16
CA SER A 569 20.98 -57.94 0.28
C SER A 569 20.91 -59.41 -0.12
N PHE A 570 21.96 -59.98 -0.73
CA PHE A 570 22.02 -61.41 -1.07
C PHE A 570 22.26 -62.35 0.12
N THR A 571 22.50 -61.84 1.34
CA THR A 571 22.83 -62.69 2.50
C THR A 571 21.68 -62.98 3.48
N PHE A 572 20.50 -62.37 3.34
CA PHE A 572 19.33 -62.67 4.19
C PHE A 572 18.02 -62.56 3.38
N LEU A 573 17.38 -63.70 3.08
CA LEU A 573 15.95 -63.74 2.72
C LEU A 573 15.12 -63.58 4.01
N PRO A 574 14.06 -62.73 4.08
CA PRO A 574 13.17 -62.34 3.00
C PRO A 574 12.90 -60.81 2.95
N VAL A 575 13.55 -60.07 2.04
CA VAL A 575 13.22 -58.67 1.73
C VAL A 575 12.83 -58.52 0.24
N LYS A 576 12.07 -59.50 -0.27
CA LYS A 576 11.59 -59.46 -1.67
C LYS A 576 10.49 -58.42 -1.92
N PHE A 577 9.92 -57.81 -0.87
CA PHE A 577 8.79 -56.86 -1.00
C PHE A 577 9.17 -55.37 -1.01
N LEU A 578 10.36 -54.97 -0.53
CA LEU A 578 10.75 -53.55 -0.48
C LEU A 578 11.48 -53.07 -1.75
N LEU A 579 12.28 -53.93 -2.39
CA LEU A 579 12.98 -53.60 -3.64
C LEU A 579 12.01 -53.42 -4.83
N ALA A 580 10.89 -54.15 -4.86
CA ALA A 580 9.90 -54.05 -5.95
C ALA A 580 9.16 -52.69 -5.98
N ARG A 581 9.09 -51.95 -4.87
CA ARG A 581 8.47 -50.61 -4.83
C ARG A 581 9.44 -49.48 -5.14
N ALA A 582 10.72 -49.63 -4.81
CA ALA A 582 11.73 -48.60 -5.12
C ALA A 582 12.06 -48.53 -6.62
N ILE A 583 12.09 -49.68 -7.31
CA ILE A 583 12.38 -49.75 -8.76
C ILE A 583 11.24 -49.17 -9.60
N VAL A 584 9.98 -49.27 -9.13
CA VAL A 584 8.81 -48.72 -9.85
C VAL A 584 8.72 -47.19 -9.74
N ILE A 585 9.20 -46.60 -8.64
CA ILE A 585 9.18 -45.13 -8.47
C ILE A 585 10.29 -44.45 -9.30
N THR A 586 11.43 -45.11 -9.52
CA THR A 586 12.49 -44.59 -10.41
C THR A 586 12.18 -44.80 -11.89
N ALA A 587 11.38 -45.79 -12.26
CA ALA A 587 10.93 -45.97 -13.65
C ALA A 587 9.91 -44.89 -14.06
N SER A 588 8.99 -44.50 -13.17
CA SER A 588 7.97 -43.48 -13.47
C SER A 588 8.50 -42.04 -13.61
N ALA A 589 9.74 -41.76 -13.16
CA ALA A 589 10.35 -40.43 -13.29
C ALA A 589 11.33 -40.34 -14.48
N ALA A 590 11.68 -41.46 -15.11
CA ALA A 590 12.58 -41.50 -16.27
C ALA A 590 11.84 -41.44 -17.62
N ASP A 591 10.55 -41.79 -17.67
CA ASP A 591 9.76 -41.85 -18.92
C ASP A 591 9.04 -40.53 -19.30
N CYS A 592 9.28 -39.42 -18.60
CA CYS A 592 8.68 -38.11 -18.95
C CYS A 592 9.67 -37.07 -19.53
N CYS A 593 10.91 -37.47 -19.85
CA CYS A 593 11.91 -36.57 -20.42
C CYS A 593 12.53 -37.14 -21.71
N THR A 594 11.72 -37.60 -22.65
CA THR A 594 12.07 -37.72 -24.08
C THR A 594 10.81 -37.92 -24.91
N SER A 595 9.98 -36.88 -25.09
CA SER A 595 9.13 -36.62 -26.27
C SER A 595 8.25 -35.38 -26.02
N PHE A 596 8.51 -34.33 -26.80
CA PHE A 596 7.90 -32.97 -26.84
C PHE A 596 8.40 -31.93 -25.84
#